data_AF-A0A955U6S0-F1
#
_entry.id   AF-A0A955U6S0-F1
#
_cell.length_a   1.000
_cell.length_b   1.000
_cell.length_c   1.000
_cell.angle_alpha   90.00
_cell.angle_beta   90.00
_cell.angle_gamma   90.00
#
_symmetry.space_group_name_H-M   'P 1'
#
loop_
_entity.id
_entity.type
_entity.pdbx_description
1 polymer ?
#
loop_
_entity_poly.entity_id
_entity_poly.type
_entity_poly.pdbx_seq_one_letter_code
_entity_poly.pdbx_strand_id
1 'polypeptide(L)'
;MIARFALALAALGALESEAAAGNCSYTPGQAAAFVACMYSELEAVQVELGATQADLASANATITAQQATIATLQGQVAANAVMVSNVQGQVSAIQADYLTGSDLAGYATTADLAGYAPSAVVAGLQVQVADIEADYLTSADLASYVTQAELTGYATMADLGAYATTAEVVGMQGQLALLQGQVFTIQSDYLTSSDLGGYATTTDLGALQSQLDDVDLRVSDLEALHGQLVAFVTSVQYPISAIGGVLGADLICQSRASAAGLSGTYMAWLGDGATGPADRFTLSDSPYVLVDGTTLASDWFDLTDGVLTNALNVDEYGALSSATTAWTGVNTDGTTNSDHCGGWGNPIGIAGTGDVHSTSSDWTFGMVGNCGSARSLYCFEQ
;
A
#
# COMPACT_ATOMS: atom_id res chain seq x y z
N MET A 1 -15.80 -78.48 -43.27
CA MET A 1 -14.66 -77.61 -43.60
C MET A 1 -15.12 -76.27 -44.16
N ILE A 2 -15.96 -76.26 -45.20
CA ILE A 2 -16.51 -75.04 -45.84
C ILE A 2 -17.33 -74.16 -44.86
N ALA A 3 -18.16 -74.76 -44.00
CA ALA A 3 -18.93 -74.00 -43.01
C ALA A 3 -18.07 -73.33 -41.90
N ARG A 4 -16.90 -73.91 -41.57
CA ARG A 4 -15.97 -73.30 -40.61
C ARG A 4 -15.14 -72.18 -41.25
N PHE A 5 -14.87 -72.28 -42.54
CA PHE A 5 -14.21 -71.23 -43.31
C PHE A 5 -15.14 -70.02 -43.53
N ALA A 6 -16.44 -70.27 -43.78
CA ALA A 6 -17.46 -69.22 -43.87
C ALA A 6 -17.70 -68.51 -42.53
N LEU A 7 -17.65 -69.23 -41.40
CA LEU A 7 -17.76 -68.63 -40.08
C LEU A 7 -16.53 -67.78 -39.71
N ALA A 8 -15.33 -68.22 -40.12
CA ALA A 8 -14.10 -67.45 -39.96
C ALA A 8 -14.06 -66.20 -40.86
N LEU A 9 -14.60 -66.29 -42.09
CA LEU A 9 -14.73 -65.15 -42.99
C LEU A 9 -15.80 -64.15 -42.52
N ALA A 10 -16.90 -64.63 -41.95
CA ALA A 10 -17.92 -63.78 -41.34
C ALA A 10 -17.45 -63.13 -40.04
N ALA A 11 -16.62 -63.83 -39.25
CA ALA A 11 -15.94 -63.24 -38.08
C ALA A 11 -14.89 -62.18 -38.50
N LEU A 12 -14.18 -62.40 -39.62
CA LEU A 12 -13.30 -61.37 -40.21
C LEU A 12 -14.10 -60.16 -40.73
N GLY A 13 -15.24 -60.39 -41.39
CA GLY A 13 -16.11 -59.31 -41.88
C GLY A 13 -16.86 -58.55 -40.77
N ALA A 14 -17.06 -59.17 -39.60
CA ALA A 14 -17.59 -58.49 -38.42
C ALA A 14 -16.52 -57.65 -37.70
N LEU A 15 -15.24 -58.07 -37.76
CA LEU A 15 -14.11 -57.24 -37.33
C LEU A 15 -13.90 -56.02 -38.26
N GLU A 16 -14.30 -56.10 -39.54
CA GLU A 16 -14.21 -54.99 -40.50
C GLU A 16 -15.18 -53.82 -40.23
N SER A 17 -16.30 -54.02 -39.50
CA SER A 17 -17.24 -52.91 -39.21
C SER A 17 -16.91 -52.13 -37.93
N GLU A 18 -16.00 -52.64 -37.10
CA GLU A 18 -15.57 -51.98 -35.84
C GLU A 18 -14.08 -51.64 -35.83
N ALA A 19 -13.26 -52.13 -36.78
CA ALA A 19 -11.85 -51.74 -36.95
C ALA A 19 -11.67 -50.41 -37.71
N ALA A 20 -12.59 -49.45 -37.53
CA ALA A 20 -12.44 -48.06 -37.96
C ALA A 20 -12.01 -47.17 -36.78
N ALA A 21 -11.21 -47.72 -35.86
CA ALA A 21 -10.62 -46.99 -34.74
C ALA A 21 -9.10 -46.91 -34.94
N GLY A 22 -8.68 -46.28 -36.04
CA GLY A 22 -7.27 -46.09 -36.40
C GLY A 22 -7.09 -45.75 -37.88
N ASN A 23 -5.91 -45.23 -38.26
CA ASN A 23 -5.50 -44.98 -39.65
C ASN A 23 -5.19 -46.28 -40.43
N CYS A 24 -5.27 -47.45 -39.78
CA CYS A 24 -4.99 -48.74 -40.39
C CYS A 24 -6.20 -49.31 -41.15
N SER A 25 -6.05 -49.55 -42.45
CA SER A 25 -7.08 -50.19 -43.28
C SER A 25 -6.72 -51.64 -43.61
N TYR A 26 -7.70 -52.54 -43.51
CA TYR A 26 -7.52 -53.95 -43.86
C TYR A 26 -7.80 -54.18 -45.35
N THR A 27 -6.89 -54.89 -46.04
CA THR A 27 -7.07 -55.30 -47.43
C THR A 27 -6.93 -56.83 -47.56
N PRO A 28 -7.87 -57.54 -48.21
CA PRO A 28 -7.83 -59.00 -48.33
C PRO A 28 -6.52 -59.52 -48.96
N GLY A 29 -5.85 -60.46 -48.30
CA GLY A 29 -4.55 -61.00 -48.73
C GLY A 29 -3.32 -60.28 -48.15
N GLN A 30 -3.51 -59.19 -47.40
CA GLN A 30 -2.44 -58.39 -46.78
C GLN A 30 -2.53 -58.32 -45.24
N ALA A 31 -2.96 -59.41 -44.59
CA ALA A 31 -3.13 -59.46 -43.14
C ALA A 31 -1.86 -59.07 -42.35
N ALA A 32 -0.67 -59.41 -42.85
CA ALA A 32 0.60 -59.04 -42.21
C ALA A 32 0.83 -57.51 -42.17
N ALA A 33 0.44 -56.79 -43.22
CA ALA A 33 0.59 -55.33 -43.29
C ALA A 33 -0.38 -54.62 -42.33
N PHE A 34 -1.61 -55.12 -42.24
CA PHE A 34 -2.60 -54.61 -41.28
C PHE A 34 -2.15 -54.81 -39.83
N VAL A 35 -1.65 -56.00 -39.48
CA VAL A 35 -1.12 -56.28 -38.14
C VAL A 35 0.09 -55.39 -37.83
N ALA A 36 1.01 -55.18 -38.78
CA ALA A 36 2.15 -54.28 -38.58
C ALA A 36 1.72 -52.82 -38.33
N CYS A 37 0.68 -52.35 -39.03
CA CYS A 37 0.09 -51.03 -38.80
C CYS A 37 -0.51 -50.90 -37.40
N MET A 38 -1.30 -51.89 -36.96
CA MET A 38 -1.89 -51.92 -35.61
C MET A 38 -0.83 -51.93 -34.50
N TYR A 39 0.31 -52.62 -34.71
CA TYR A 39 1.43 -52.57 -33.77
C TYR A 39 2.06 -51.18 -33.69
N SER A 40 2.22 -50.49 -34.83
CA SER A 40 2.74 -49.12 -34.87
C SER A 40 1.80 -48.13 -34.16
N GLU A 41 0.47 -48.28 -34.31
CA GLU A 41 -0.49 -47.44 -33.58
C GLU A 41 -0.49 -47.74 -32.08
N LEU A 42 -0.34 -49.02 -31.69
CA LEU A 42 -0.20 -49.39 -30.29
C LEU A 42 1.06 -48.78 -29.65
N GLU A 43 2.18 -48.77 -30.36
CA GLU A 43 3.41 -48.10 -29.91
C GLU A 43 3.22 -46.58 -29.78
N ALA A 44 2.51 -45.94 -30.72
CA ALA A 44 2.18 -44.52 -30.64
C ALA A 44 1.31 -44.18 -29.41
N VAL A 45 0.28 -44.99 -29.15
CA VAL A 45 -0.58 -44.84 -27.96
C VAL A 45 0.21 -45.06 -26.67
N GLN A 46 1.18 -45.98 -26.66
CA GLN A 46 2.06 -46.19 -25.50
C GLN A 46 2.98 -44.98 -25.24
N VAL A 47 3.46 -44.32 -26.29
CA VAL A 47 4.25 -43.08 -26.17
C VAL A 47 3.39 -41.95 -25.60
N GLU A 48 2.17 -41.77 -26.11
CA GLU A 48 1.24 -40.74 -25.63
C GLU A 48 0.80 -40.98 -24.18
N LEU A 49 0.56 -42.25 -23.80
CA LEU A 49 0.30 -42.65 -22.42
C LEU A 49 1.49 -42.31 -21.51
N GLY A 50 2.73 -42.54 -21.98
CA GLY A 50 3.93 -42.19 -21.24
C GLY A 50 4.08 -40.68 -21.02
N ALA A 51 3.78 -39.87 -22.04
CA ALA A 51 3.76 -38.41 -21.93
C ALA A 51 2.69 -37.95 -20.92
N THR A 52 1.49 -38.50 -21.00
CA THR A 52 0.38 -38.20 -20.07
C THR A 52 0.73 -38.56 -18.63
N GLN A 53 1.45 -39.67 -18.41
CA GLN A 53 1.94 -40.06 -17.08
C GLN A 53 2.99 -39.10 -16.53
N ALA A 54 3.87 -38.56 -17.38
CA ALA A 54 4.85 -37.55 -16.99
C ALA A 54 4.19 -36.20 -16.66
N ASP A 55 3.16 -35.81 -17.41
CA ASP A 55 2.37 -34.61 -17.13
C ASP A 55 1.63 -34.75 -15.80
N LEU A 56 1.04 -35.92 -15.53
CA LEU A 56 0.39 -36.20 -14.25
C LEU A 56 1.37 -36.14 -13.07
N ALA A 57 2.58 -36.66 -13.23
CA ALA A 57 3.62 -36.56 -12.21
C ALA A 57 4.03 -35.11 -11.94
N SER A 58 4.14 -34.30 -13.00
CA SER A 58 4.45 -32.87 -12.90
C SER A 58 3.32 -32.09 -12.21
N ALA A 59 2.06 -32.38 -12.58
CA ALA A 59 0.88 -31.79 -11.93
C ALA A 59 0.82 -32.13 -10.43
N ASN A 60 1.11 -33.37 -10.05
CA ASN A 60 1.17 -33.79 -8.65
C ASN A 60 2.28 -33.06 -7.86
N ALA A 61 3.44 -32.82 -8.48
CA ALA A 61 4.51 -32.03 -7.88
C ALA A 61 4.07 -30.57 -7.63
N THR A 62 3.39 -29.96 -8.61
CA THR A 62 2.81 -28.61 -8.48
C THR A 62 1.77 -28.53 -7.37
N ILE A 63 0.85 -29.50 -7.29
CA ILE A 63 -0.16 -29.57 -6.22
C ILE A 63 0.51 -29.65 -4.84
N THR A 64 1.56 -30.44 -4.71
CA THR A 64 2.31 -30.58 -3.46
C THR A 64 2.99 -29.25 -3.06
N ALA A 65 3.59 -28.55 -4.03
CA ALA A 65 4.17 -27.23 -3.80
C ALA A 65 3.10 -26.19 -3.39
N GLN A 66 1.95 -26.18 -4.06
CA GLN A 66 0.83 -25.31 -3.70
C GLN A 66 0.30 -25.59 -2.29
N GLN A 67 0.21 -26.86 -1.88
CA GLN A 67 -0.17 -27.24 -0.51
C GLN A 67 0.81 -26.70 0.54
N ALA A 68 2.12 -26.71 0.25
CA ALA A 68 3.12 -26.11 1.14
C ALA A 68 2.97 -24.58 1.25
N THR A 69 2.67 -23.89 0.14
CA THR A 69 2.37 -22.45 0.14
C THR A 69 1.12 -22.14 0.95
N ILE A 70 0.04 -22.91 0.78
CA ILE A 70 -1.20 -22.76 1.55
C ILE A 70 -0.94 -22.89 3.06
N ALA A 71 -0.12 -23.87 3.47
CA ALA A 71 0.25 -24.04 4.88
C ALA A 71 1.00 -22.81 5.43
N THR A 72 1.90 -22.22 4.65
CA THR A 72 2.61 -20.98 5.02
C THR A 72 1.64 -19.81 5.18
N LEU A 73 0.72 -19.62 4.22
CA LEU A 73 -0.29 -18.57 4.27
C LEU A 73 -1.22 -18.72 5.48
N GLN A 74 -1.63 -19.95 5.81
CA GLN A 74 -2.42 -20.23 7.02
C GLN A 74 -1.67 -19.82 8.30
N GLY A 75 -0.36 -20.04 8.36
CA GLY A 75 0.49 -19.58 9.46
C GLY A 75 0.53 -18.05 9.57
N GLN A 76 0.66 -17.35 8.44
CA GLN A 76 0.64 -15.88 8.40
C GLN A 76 -0.72 -15.31 8.82
N VAL A 77 -1.83 -15.89 8.35
CA VAL A 77 -3.18 -15.49 8.76
C VAL A 77 -3.37 -15.65 10.28
N ALA A 78 -2.86 -16.73 10.86
CA ALA A 78 -2.90 -16.93 12.31
C ALA A 78 -2.08 -15.88 13.07
N ALA A 79 -0.88 -15.54 12.59
CA ALA A 79 -0.05 -14.48 13.16
C ALA A 79 -0.74 -13.10 13.08
N ASN A 80 -1.33 -12.79 11.93
CA ASN A 80 -2.09 -11.54 11.73
C ASN A 80 -3.30 -11.45 12.66
N ALA A 81 -4.03 -12.56 12.86
CA ALA A 81 -5.16 -12.59 13.79
C ALA A 81 -4.73 -12.26 15.24
N VAL A 82 -3.56 -12.73 15.68
CA VAL A 82 -2.98 -12.38 16.98
C VAL A 82 -2.64 -10.88 17.04
N MET A 83 -2.02 -10.33 15.99
CA MET A 83 -1.70 -8.90 15.94
C MET A 83 -2.95 -8.02 15.99
N VAL A 84 -3.99 -8.36 15.24
CA VAL A 84 -5.29 -7.65 15.29
C VAL A 84 -5.88 -7.68 16.69
N SER A 85 -5.86 -8.84 17.36
CA SER A 85 -6.34 -8.95 18.74
C SER A 85 -5.53 -8.06 19.71
N ASN A 86 -4.21 -7.96 19.54
CA ASN A 86 -3.37 -7.10 20.36
C ASN A 86 -3.68 -5.62 20.13
N VAL A 87 -3.80 -5.19 18.87
CA VAL A 87 -4.16 -3.81 18.51
C VAL A 87 -5.53 -3.45 19.07
N GLN A 88 -6.50 -4.36 18.98
CA GLN A 88 -7.85 -4.13 19.53
C GLN A 88 -7.84 -4.02 21.06
N GLY A 89 -6.96 -4.76 21.74
CA GLY A 89 -6.68 -4.60 23.16
C GLY A 89 -6.08 -3.23 23.49
N GLN A 90 -5.10 -2.77 22.70
CA GLN A 90 -4.50 -1.44 22.86
C GLN A 90 -5.52 -0.31 22.63
N VAL A 91 -6.34 -0.41 21.58
CA VAL A 91 -7.42 0.56 21.31
C VAL A 91 -8.41 0.62 22.47
N SER A 92 -8.78 -0.52 23.04
CA SER A 92 -9.68 -0.57 24.20
C SER A 92 -9.06 0.09 25.44
N ALA A 93 -7.75 -0.06 25.64
CA ALA A 93 -7.03 0.60 26.74
C ALA A 93 -6.95 2.12 26.53
N ILE A 94 -6.58 2.57 25.32
CA ILE A 94 -6.54 4.00 24.97
C ILE A 94 -7.93 4.64 25.13
N GLN A 95 -8.99 3.93 24.74
CA GLN A 95 -10.36 4.42 24.86
C GLN A 95 -10.83 4.48 26.32
N ALA A 96 -10.28 3.66 27.22
CA ALA A 96 -10.53 3.74 28.65
C ALA A 96 -9.81 4.91 29.33
N ASP A 97 -8.69 5.38 28.76
CA ASP A 97 -7.89 6.51 29.27
C ASP A 97 -8.36 7.88 28.74
N TYR A 98 -9.31 7.92 27.81
CA TYR A 98 -9.87 9.17 27.28
C TYR A 98 -10.85 9.79 28.30
N LEU A 99 -10.66 11.07 28.64
CA LEU A 99 -11.58 11.81 29.50
C LEU A 99 -12.99 11.81 28.91
N THR A 100 -13.93 11.24 29.65
CA THR A 100 -15.35 11.24 29.31
C THR A 100 -16.01 12.53 29.79
N GLY A 101 -17.17 12.90 29.25
CA GLY A 101 -17.94 14.06 29.73
C GLY A 101 -18.30 13.99 31.24
N SER A 102 -18.32 12.78 31.83
CA SER A 102 -18.45 12.57 33.27
C SER A 102 -17.21 12.98 34.07
N ASP A 103 -16.01 12.85 33.51
CA ASP A 103 -14.76 13.24 34.17
C ASP A 103 -14.61 14.78 34.21
N LEU A 104 -15.29 15.50 33.29
CA LEU A 104 -15.39 16.96 33.28
C LEU A 104 -16.47 17.51 34.24
N ALA A 105 -17.34 16.68 34.79
CA ALA A 105 -18.47 17.13 35.62
C ALA A 105 -18.06 17.71 36.99
N GLY A 106 -16.80 17.54 37.40
CA GLY A 106 -16.24 18.12 38.63
C GLY A 106 -15.42 19.39 38.43
N TYR A 107 -15.18 19.83 37.19
CA TYR A 107 -14.44 21.06 36.89
C TYR A 107 -15.39 22.25 36.83
N ALA A 108 -14.95 23.41 37.34
CA ALA A 108 -15.75 24.62 37.42
C ALA A 108 -16.31 25.00 36.05
N THR A 109 -17.65 25.02 35.95
CA THR A 109 -18.35 25.46 34.75
C THR A 109 -18.33 26.99 34.66
N THR A 110 -18.60 27.54 33.48
CA THR A 110 -18.80 28.99 33.31
C THR A 110 -19.92 29.55 34.21
N ALA A 111 -20.84 28.71 34.69
CA ALA A 111 -21.87 29.08 35.66
C ALA A 111 -21.31 29.18 37.10
N ASP A 112 -20.34 28.36 37.47
CA ASP A 112 -19.68 28.43 38.79
C ASP A 112 -18.80 29.68 38.92
N LEU A 113 -18.21 30.13 37.81
CA LEU A 113 -17.42 31.37 37.71
C LEU A 113 -18.29 32.65 37.76
N ALA A 114 -19.58 32.57 37.43
CA ALA A 114 -20.49 33.72 37.47
C ALA A 114 -20.80 34.19 38.90
N GLY A 115 -20.58 33.34 39.91
CA GLY A 115 -20.79 33.66 41.33
C GLY A 115 -19.65 34.44 41.98
N TYR A 116 -18.43 34.36 41.44
CA TYR A 116 -17.23 34.90 42.10
C TYR A 116 -16.84 36.33 41.68
N ALA A 117 -17.34 36.85 40.55
CA ALA A 117 -17.19 38.27 40.21
C ALA A 117 -18.19 38.74 39.14
N PRO A 118 -19.39 39.23 39.53
CA PRO A 118 -20.22 40.01 38.62
C PRO A 118 -19.43 41.25 38.19
N SER A 119 -19.43 41.59 36.90
CA SER A 119 -18.80 42.81 36.36
C SER A 119 -19.20 44.09 37.10
N ALA A 120 -20.36 44.09 37.77
CA ALA A 120 -20.84 45.15 38.64
C ALA A 120 -20.01 45.35 39.93
N VAL A 121 -19.43 44.29 40.51
CA VAL A 121 -18.63 44.37 41.76
C VAL A 121 -17.25 44.97 41.49
N VAL A 122 -16.64 44.60 40.36
CA VAL A 122 -15.35 45.17 39.90
C VAL A 122 -15.49 46.65 39.53
N ALA A 123 -16.61 47.03 38.90
CA ALA A 123 -16.93 48.43 38.62
C ALA A 123 -17.19 49.26 39.89
N GLY A 124 -17.84 48.69 40.90
CA GLY A 124 -18.09 49.35 42.19
C GLY A 124 -16.82 49.62 43.01
N LEU A 125 -15.85 48.71 42.96
CA LEU A 125 -14.55 48.87 43.64
C LEU A 125 -13.69 49.97 42.99
N GLN A 126 -13.77 50.16 41.66
CA GLN A 126 -13.06 51.26 40.98
C GLN A 126 -13.62 52.65 41.33
N VAL A 127 -14.92 52.76 41.63
CA VAL A 127 -15.54 54.01 42.07
C VAL A 127 -15.15 54.36 43.51
N GLN A 128 -15.10 53.38 44.41
CA GLN A 128 -14.71 53.62 45.82
C GLN A 128 -13.23 54.02 45.98
N VAL A 129 -12.33 53.56 45.10
CA VAL A 129 -10.92 53.98 45.11
C VAL A 129 -10.75 55.44 44.67
N ALA A 130 -11.58 55.92 43.72
CA ALA A 130 -11.56 57.30 43.26
C ALA A 130 -12.09 58.30 44.31
N ASP A 131 -13.08 57.90 45.12
CA ASP A 131 -13.59 58.74 46.22
C ASP A 131 -12.60 58.82 47.41
N ILE A 132 -11.84 57.75 47.67
CA ILE A 132 -10.81 57.73 48.74
C ILE A 132 -9.62 58.65 48.41
N GLU A 133 -9.29 58.84 47.13
CA GLU A 133 -8.19 59.75 46.71
C GLU A 133 -8.58 61.24 46.70
N ALA A 134 -9.87 61.58 46.79
CA ALA A 134 -10.35 62.96 46.69
C ALA A 134 -10.54 63.68 48.04
N ASP A 135 -10.67 62.95 49.15
CA ASP A 135 -11.11 63.51 50.46
C ASP A 135 -10.02 63.60 51.55
N TYR A 136 -8.75 63.30 51.24
CA TYR A 136 -7.64 63.50 52.19
C TYR A 136 -7.06 64.92 52.08
N LEU A 137 -7.25 65.68 53.17
CA LEU A 137 -6.59 66.94 53.51
C LEU A 137 -5.13 66.98 53.05
N THR A 138 -4.76 67.99 52.27
CA THR A 138 -3.38 68.15 51.80
C THR A 138 -2.51 68.77 52.89
N SER A 139 -1.19 68.56 52.81
CA SER A 139 -0.21 69.19 53.71
C SER A 139 -0.21 70.73 53.66
N ALA A 140 -0.91 71.34 52.70
CA ALA A 140 -1.13 72.78 52.62
C ALA A 140 -2.21 73.29 53.60
N ASP A 141 -3.17 72.44 53.99
CA ASP A 141 -4.28 72.82 54.88
C ASP A 141 -3.87 72.86 56.36
N LEU A 142 -2.80 72.14 56.74
CA LEU A 142 -2.29 72.08 58.12
C LEU A 142 -1.38 73.26 58.53
N ALA A 143 -0.98 74.13 57.60
CA ALA A 143 -0.02 75.20 57.89
C ALA A 143 -0.63 76.45 58.55
N SER A 144 -1.96 76.54 58.65
CA SER A 144 -2.67 77.71 59.17
C SER A 144 -3.21 77.56 60.60
N TYR A 145 -3.13 76.37 61.21
CA TYR A 145 -3.87 76.06 62.44
C TYR A 145 -3.05 75.74 63.70
N VAL A 146 -1.71 75.76 63.67
CA VAL A 146 -0.94 75.40 64.88
C VAL A 146 0.24 76.34 65.08
N THR A 147 0.07 77.32 65.96
CA THR A 147 1.23 77.94 66.62
C THR A 147 1.55 77.14 67.88
N GLN A 148 2.85 76.90 68.14
CA GLN A 148 3.36 76.02 69.19
C GLN A 148 3.01 76.43 70.64
N ALA A 149 2.23 77.50 70.82
CA ALA A 149 1.85 78.04 72.13
C ALA A 149 0.50 77.51 72.66
N GLU A 150 -0.33 76.84 71.85
CA GLU A 150 -1.68 76.40 72.28
C GLU A 150 -1.77 74.92 72.71
N LEU A 151 -0.68 74.16 72.53
CA LEU A 151 -0.62 72.71 72.81
C LEU A 151 -0.32 72.34 74.27
N THR A 152 -0.27 73.28 75.21
CA THR A 152 -0.03 72.97 76.64
C THR A 152 -1.32 72.66 77.43
N GLY A 153 -2.49 72.75 76.81
CA GLY A 153 -3.79 72.60 77.48
C GLY A 153 -4.59 71.35 77.15
N TYR A 154 -4.22 70.58 76.12
CA TYR A 154 -5.03 69.46 75.64
C TYR A 154 -4.19 68.19 75.44
N ALA A 155 -4.68 67.10 76.03
CA ALA A 155 -4.21 65.72 76.01
C ALA A 155 -2.95 65.41 76.84
N THR A 156 -3.17 64.83 78.02
CA THR A 156 -2.13 64.05 78.71
C THR A 156 -2.01 62.66 78.08
N MET A 157 -0.91 61.93 78.28
CA MET A 157 -0.73 60.54 77.81
C MET A 157 -1.86 59.58 78.25
N ALA A 158 -2.71 59.97 79.21
CA ALA A 158 -3.88 59.20 79.62
C ALA A 158 -5.05 59.31 78.62
N ASP A 159 -5.17 60.43 77.89
CA ASP A 159 -6.29 60.68 76.95
C ASP A 159 -6.09 59.94 75.61
N LEU A 160 -4.84 59.66 75.23
CA LEU A 160 -4.48 58.89 74.03
C LEU A 160 -4.67 57.36 74.20
N GLY A 161 -4.88 56.88 75.43
CA GLY A 161 -5.17 55.47 75.69
C GLY A 161 -6.62 55.05 75.36
N ALA A 162 -7.50 56.02 75.08
CA ALA A 162 -8.92 55.78 74.82
C ALA A 162 -9.30 55.67 73.34
N TYR A 163 -8.42 56.09 72.41
CA TYR A 163 -8.74 56.19 70.97
C TYR A 163 -8.13 55.12 70.06
N ALA A 164 -7.31 54.24 70.60
CA ALA A 164 -6.99 52.95 69.98
C ALA A 164 -6.64 52.00 71.12
N THR A 165 -7.59 51.18 71.53
CA THR A 165 -7.31 50.16 72.54
C THR A 165 -6.25 49.22 71.96
N THR A 166 -5.30 48.75 72.79
CA THR A 166 -4.30 47.76 72.38
C THR A 166 -4.93 46.53 71.71
N ALA A 167 -6.21 46.26 71.98
CA ALA A 167 -7.02 45.23 71.36
C ALA A 167 -7.36 45.51 69.87
N GLU A 168 -7.61 46.76 69.46
CA GLU A 168 -7.91 47.11 68.06
C GLU A 168 -6.67 47.02 67.17
N VAL A 169 -5.51 47.43 67.67
CA VAL A 169 -4.22 47.31 66.98
C VAL A 169 -3.79 45.84 66.85
N VAL A 170 -3.98 45.04 67.90
CA VAL A 170 -3.76 43.58 67.86
C VAL A 170 -4.76 42.89 66.94
N GLY A 171 -6.00 43.38 66.85
CA GLY A 171 -7.02 42.92 65.91
C GLY A 171 -6.62 43.15 64.45
N MET A 172 -6.12 44.35 64.12
CA MET A 172 -5.62 44.66 62.77
C MET A 172 -4.35 43.87 62.43
N GLN A 173 -3.44 43.65 63.39
CA GLN A 173 -2.27 42.79 63.19
C GLN A 173 -2.67 41.32 62.98
N GLY A 174 -3.71 40.84 63.66
CA GLY A 174 -4.28 39.51 63.45
C GLY A 174 -4.94 39.36 62.07
N GLN A 175 -5.65 40.39 61.59
CA GLN A 175 -6.20 40.42 60.23
C GLN A 175 -5.10 40.45 59.17
N LEU A 176 -4.01 41.18 59.39
CA LEU A 176 -2.85 41.18 58.50
C LEU A 176 -2.18 39.81 58.43
N ALA A 177 -2.04 39.12 59.55
CA ALA A 177 -1.50 37.76 59.60
C ALA A 177 -2.42 36.74 58.89
N LEU A 178 -3.73 36.89 59.01
CA LEU A 178 -4.72 36.08 58.27
C LEU A 178 -4.66 36.35 56.76
N LEU A 179 -4.55 37.62 56.34
CA LEU A 179 -4.39 37.97 54.93
C LEU A 179 -3.07 37.44 54.37
N GLN A 180 -1.97 37.56 55.12
CA GLN A 180 -0.67 37.02 54.70
C GLN A 180 -0.71 35.49 54.57
N GLY A 181 -1.39 34.80 55.49
CA GLY A 181 -1.65 33.37 55.41
C GLY A 181 -2.51 32.99 54.21
N GLN A 182 -3.57 33.75 53.93
CA GLN A 182 -4.44 33.55 52.76
C GLN A 182 -3.73 33.81 51.44
N VAL A 183 -2.87 34.83 51.36
CA VAL A 183 -2.03 35.09 50.18
C VAL A 183 -1.07 33.92 49.96
N PHE A 184 -0.51 33.33 51.02
CA PHE A 184 0.38 32.17 50.92
C PHE A 184 -0.34 30.91 50.41
N THR A 185 -1.58 30.64 50.85
CA THR A 185 -2.40 29.54 50.31
C THR A 185 -2.88 29.81 48.88
N ILE A 186 -3.29 31.04 48.56
CA ILE A 186 -3.65 31.40 47.18
C ILE A 186 -2.45 31.17 46.26
N GLN A 187 -1.24 31.53 46.69
CA GLN A 187 -0.02 31.37 45.89
C GLN A 187 0.45 29.91 45.75
N SER A 188 0.04 29.00 46.64
CA SER A 188 0.28 27.55 46.47
C SER A 188 -0.72 26.86 45.54
N ASP A 189 -1.87 27.50 45.27
CA ASP A 189 -2.93 26.98 44.39
C ASP A 189 -2.75 27.39 42.92
N TYR A 190 -1.79 28.28 42.61
CA TYR A 190 -1.42 28.62 41.24
C TYR A 190 -0.40 27.62 40.67
N LEU A 191 -0.66 27.14 39.45
CA LEU A 191 0.27 26.30 38.68
C LEU A 191 1.64 26.97 38.54
N THR A 192 2.68 26.26 38.95
CA THR A 192 4.08 26.65 38.80
C THR A 192 4.68 26.05 37.52
N SER A 193 5.82 26.57 37.04
CA SER A 193 6.52 25.98 35.89
C SER A 193 6.98 24.54 36.11
N SER A 194 7.13 24.10 37.37
CA SER A 194 7.39 22.70 37.74
C SER A 194 6.18 21.78 37.54
N ASP A 195 4.95 22.30 37.70
CA ASP A 195 3.71 21.51 37.52
C ASP A 195 3.44 21.21 36.03
N LEU A 196 4.07 21.96 35.13
CA LEU A 196 4.02 21.74 33.68
C LEU A 196 5.04 20.70 33.18
N GLY A 197 5.95 20.23 34.03
CA GLY A 197 7.07 19.35 33.63
C GLY A 197 6.69 17.93 33.20
N GLY A 198 5.43 17.51 33.42
CA GLY A 198 4.88 16.22 32.98
C GLY A 198 4.03 16.30 31.70
N TYR A 199 3.78 17.50 31.19
CA TYR A 199 3.01 17.71 29.95
C TYR A 199 3.96 17.81 28.75
N ALA A 200 3.50 17.36 27.58
CA ALA A 200 4.26 17.43 26.34
C ALA A 200 4.74 18.86 26.09
N THR A 201 6.05 19.05 26.08
CA THR A 201 6.69 20.34 25.88
C THR A 201 6.66 20.73 24.40
N THR A 202 6.95 21.99 24.08
CA THR A 202 7.13 22.42 22.67
C THR A 202 8.27 21.66 22.00
N THR A 203 9.26 21.18 22.76
CA THR A 203 10.32 20.30 22.29
C THR A 203 9.79 18.92 21.93
N ASP A 204 8.93 18.33 22.77
CA ASP A 204 8.30 17.03 22.50
C ASP A 204 7.38 17.10 21.27
N LEU A 205 6.59 18.18 21.16
CA LEU A 205 5.74 18.44 19.99
C LEU A 205 6.58 18.66 18.72
N GLY A 206 7.72 19.35 18.82
CA GLY A 206 8.64 19.53 17.69
C GLY A 206 9.31 18.23 17.24
N ALA A 207 9.66 17.35 18.19
CA ALA A 207 10.19 16.02 17.87
C ALA A 207 9.14 15.15 17.18
N LEU A 208 7.89 15.19 17.65
CA LEU A 208 6.78 14.48 17.03
C LEU A 208 6.48 15.00 15.61
N GLN A 209 6.52 16.32 15.41
CA GLN A 209 6.37 16.93 14.09
C GLN A 209 7.48 16.47 13.13
N SER A 210 8.73 16.45 13.58
CA SER A 210 9.84 15.95 12.77
C SER A 210 9.71 14.47 12.40
N GLN A 211 9.12 13.65 13.29
CA GLN A 211 8.82 12.25 12.97
C GLN A 211 7.69 12.14 11.95
N LEU A 212 6.68 13.01 12.03
CA LEU A 212 5.58 13.04 11.09
C LEU A 212 6.06 13.43 9.68
N ASP A 213 6.97 14.42 9.59
CA ASP A 213 7.58 14.84 8.33
C ASP A 213 8.42 13.72 7.68
N ASP A 214 9.17 12.94 8.48
CA ASP A 214 9.90 11.75 7.99
C ASP A 214 8.96 10.67 7.47
N VAL A 215 7.85 10.44 8.17
CA VAL A 215 6.81 9.49 7.74
C VAL A 215 6.19 9.93 6.42
N ASP A 216 5.90 11.22 6.23
CA ASP A 216 5.32 11.75 5.00
C ASP A 216 6.24 11.60 3.78
N LEU A 217 7.55 11.82 3.97
CA LEU A 217 8.56 11.56 2.96
C LEU A 217 8.62 10.07 2.59
N ARG A 218 8.61 9.19 3.58
CA ARG A 218 8.64 7.74 3.36
C ARG A 218 7.36 7.23 2.68
N VAL A 219 6.21 7.83 2.99
CA VAL A 219 4.95 7.55 2.28
C VAL A 219 5.05 8.00 0.83
N SER A 220 5.57 9.20 0.56
CA SER A 220 5.78 9.69 -0.80
C SER A 220 6.70 8.79 -1.62
N ASP A 221 7.80 8.30 -1.01
CA ASP A 221 8.72 7.34 -1.65
C ASP A 221 8.04 5.99 -1.92
N LEU A 222 7.20 5.52 -0.99
CA LEU A 222 6.42 4.29 -1.16
C LEU A 222 5.34 4.44 -2.24
N GLU A 223 4.68 5.58 -2.34
CA GLU A 223 3.71 5.86 -3.40
C GLU A 223 4.39 5.93 -4.77
N ALA A 224 5.56 6.55 -4.86
CA ALA A 224 6.36 6.52 -6.07
C ALA A 224 6.72 5.07 -6.45
N LEU A 225 7.08 4.22 -5.48
CA LEU A 225 7.47 2.83 -5.75
C LEU A 225 6.27 1.92 -6.07
N HIS A 226 5.11 2.13 -5.45
CA HIS A 226 3.92 1.28 -5.61
C HIS A 226 3.01 1.69 -6.77
N GLY A 227 3.20 2.88 -7.34
CA GLY A 227 2.50 3.36 -8.53
C GLY A 227 3.28 3.15 -9.82
N GLN A 228 4.22 2.20 -9.88
CA GLN A 228 4.98 1.87 -11.09
C GLN A 228 4.64 0.45 -11.53
N LEU A 229 4.56 0.22 -12.84
CA LEU A 229 4.40 -1.11 -13.43
C LEU A 229 5.73 -1.55 -14.05
N VAL A 230 6.22 -2.73 -13.68
CA VAL A 230 7.50 -3.23 -14.18
C VAL A 230 7.33 -3.94 -15.52
N ALA A 231 8.24 -3.68 -16.45
CA ALA A 231 8.35 -4.36 -17.73
C ALA A 231 9.76 -4.90 -17.97
N PHE A 232 9.85 -6.05 -18.64
CA PHE A 232 11.13 -6.66 -19.03
C PHE A 232 11.03 -7.48 -20.30
N VAL A 233 12.19 -7.74 -20.92
CA VAL A 233 12.33 -8.75 -21.99
C VAL A 233 12.88 -10.05 -21.40
N THR A 234 12.30 -11.21 -21.72
CA THR A 234 12.78 -12.47 -21.15
C THR A 234 14.24 -12.75 -21.56
N SER A 235 15.09 -13.09 -20.60
CA SER A 235 16.48 -13.53 -20.85
C SER A 235 16.56 -14.83 -21.65
N VAL A 236 15.48 -15.61 -21.69
CA VAL A 236 15.34 -16.84 -22.47
C VAL A 236 14.45 -16.62 -23.68
N GLN A 237 14.79 -17.29 -24.79
CA GLN A 237 14.03 -17.29 -26.03
C GLN A 237 13.16 -18.54 -26.14
N TYR A 238 11.94 -18.38 -26.65
CA TYR A 238 10.94 -19.44 -26.73
C TYR A 238 10.53 -19.70 -28.19
N PRO A 239 10.54 -20.96 -28.64
CA PRO A 239 9.83 -21.33 -29.86
C PRO A 239 8.33 -21.28 -29.62
N ILE A 240 7.53 -21.07 -30.67
CA ILE A 240 6.06 -20.98 -30.52
C ILE A 240 5.42 -22.23 -29.90
N SER A 241 6.05 -23.41 -30.05
CA SER A 241 5.59 -24.66 -29.45
C SER A 241 5.67 -24.65 -27.92
N ALA A 242 6.55 -23.83 -27.34
CA ALA A 242 6.62 -23.61 -25.91
C ALA A 242 5.68 -22.49 -25.44
N ILE A 243 5.32 -21.55 -26.33
CA ILE A 243 4.43 -20.43 -26.02
C ILE A 243 2.99 -20.92 -25.87
N GLY A 244 2.49 -21.74 -26.81
CA GLY A 244 1.17 -22.35 -26.69
C GLY A 244 0.00 -21.35 -26.68
N GLY A 245 0.10 -20.27 -27.46
CA GLY A 245 -0.89 -19.19 -27.47
C GLY A 245 -0.61 -18.09 -26.44
N VAL A 246 -1.42 -17.03 -26.44
CA VAL A 246 -1.15 -15.87 -25.59
C VAL A 246 -1.26 -16.20 -24.10
N LEU A 247 -2.19 -17.07 -23.70
CA LEU A 247 -2.29 -17.51 -22.31
C LEU A 247 -1.02 -18.23 -21.83
N GLY A 248 -0.40 -19.04 -22.68
CA GLY A 248 0.87 -19.68 -22.33
C GLY A 248 2.03 -18.68 -22.33
N ALA A 249 2.00 -17.66 -23.18
CA ALA A 249 2.93 -16.52 -23.11
C ALA A 249 2.83 -15.79 -21.77
N ASP A 250 1.61 -15.53 -21.26
CA ASP A 250 1.41 -14.92 -19.95
C ASP A 250 1.98 -15.79 -18.83
N LEU A 251 1.74 -17.11 -18.88
CA LEU A 251 2.29 -18.05 -17.90
C LEU A 251 3.82 -18.05 -17.91
N ILE A 252 4.44 -17.92 -19.10
CA ILE A 252 5.89 -17.75 -19.22
C ILE A 252 6.31 -16.46 -18.53
N CYS A 253 5.67 -15.33 -18.85
CA CYS A 253 5.98 -14.04 -18.25
C CYS A 253 5.87 -14.06 -16.72
N GLN A 254 4.77 -14.58 -16.18
CA GLN A 254 4.58 -14.75 -14.74
C GLN A 254 5.65 -15.66 -14.13
N SER A 255 5.99 -16.77 -14.81
CA SER A 255 7.02 -17.69 -14.33
C SER A 255 8.40 -17.04 -14.28
N ARG A 256 8.77 -16.24 -15.28
CA ARG A 256 10.05 -15.51 -15.30
C ARG A 256 10.12 -14.44 -14.23
N ALA A 257 9.06 -13.64 -14.09
CA ALA A 257 8.94 -12.65 -13.03
C ALA A 257 9.10 -13.30 -11.64
N SER A 258 8.38 -14.39 -11.40
CA SER A 258 8.46 -15.13 -10.13
C SER A 258 9.85 -15.71 -9.87
N ALA A 259 10.53 -16.22 -10.91
CA ALA A 259 11.89 -16.74 -10.80
C ALA A 259 12.93 -15.67 -10.50
N ALA A 260 12.68 -14.42 -10.89
CA ALA A 260 13.49 -13.26 -10.55
C ALA A 260 13.11 -12.60 -9.21
N GLY A 261 12.04 -13.08 -8.55
CA GLY A 261 11.56 -12.51 -7.30
C GLY A 261 10.75 -11.23 -7.46
N LEU A 262 10.29 -10.93 -8.68
CA LEU A 262 9.38 -9.82 -8.94
C LEU A 262 7.97 -10.16 -8.47
N SER A 263 7.37 -9.28 -7.68
CA SER A 263 5.95 -9.34 -7.31
C SER A 263 5.07 -8.77 -8.42
N GLY A 264 3.78 -9.07 -8.39
CA GLY A 264 2.80 -8.59 -9.37
C GLY A 264 2.28 -9.68 -10.30
N THR A 265 1.33 -9.29 -11.15
CA THR A 265 0.79 -10.15 -12.21
C THR A 265 1.39 -9.72 -13.53
N TYR A 266 2.05 -10.63 -14.26
CA TYR A 266 2.71 -10.31 -15.52
C TYR A 266 2.01 -10.98 -16.69
N MET A 267 1.73 -10.18 -17.72
CA MET A 267 1.16 -10.61 -18.98
C MET A 267 2.13 -10.33 -20.12
N ALA A 268 2.05 -11.14 -21.18
CA ALA A 268 2.89 -10.99 -22.35
C ALA A 268 2.34 -9.90 -23.29
N TRP A 269 3.22 -9.05 -23.82
CA TRP A 269 2.89 -8.14 -24.90
C TRP A 269 2.81 -8.92 -26.22
N LEU A 270 1.68 -9.59 -26.42
CA LEU A 270 1.50 -10.55 -27.51
C LEU A 270 0.07 -10.52 -28.06
N GLY A 271 -0.09 -10.49 -29.38
CA GLY A 271 -1.38 -10.45 -30.07
C GLY A 271 -1.63 -11.73 -30.89
N ASP A 272 -2.82 -12.33 -30.83
CA ASP A 272 -3.14 -13.61 -31.48
C ASP A 272 -3.98 -13.53 -32.76
N GLY A 273 -4.25 -12.32 -33.24
CA GLY A 273 -5.16 -12.06 -34.35
C GLY A 273 -6.63 -11.87 -33.93
N ALA A 274 -6.97 -12.13 -32.67
CA ALA A 274 -8.29 -11.86 -32.11
C ALA A 274 -8.24 -10.79 -31.02
N THR A 275 -7.22 -10.82 -30.15
CA THR A 275 -7.01 -9.88 -29.05
C THR A 275 -5.54 -9.47 -28.96
N GLY A 276 -5.28 -8.23 -28.58
CA GLY A 276 -3.94 -7.73 -28.26
C GLY A 276 -3.86 -7.15 -26.83
N PRO A 277 -2.71 -6.59 -26.44
CA PRO A 277 -2.54 -5.86 -25.19
C PRO A 277 -3.62 -4.79 -24.96
N ALA A 278 -4.03 -4.05 -26.00
CA ALA A 278 -5.07 -3.02 -25.87
C ALA A 278 -6.44 -3.55 -25.40
N ASP A 279 -6.72 -4.84 -25.61
CA ASP A 279 -7.96 -5.49 -25.14
C ASP A 279 -7.78 -6.18 -23.78
N ARG A 280 -6.54 -6.55 -23.44
CA ARG A 280 -6.23 -7.51 -22.38
C ARG A 280 -5.56 -6.89 -21.16
N PHE A 281 -4.82 -5.80 -21.35
CA PHE A 281 -4.07 -5.15 -20.29
C PHE A 281 -4.94 -4.15 -19.54
N THR A 282 -4.55 -3.86 -18.30
CA THR A 282 -5.04 -2.65 -17.62
C THR A 282 -4.41 -1.43 -18.27
N LEU A 283 -5.23 -0.52 -18.81
CA LEU A 283 -4.76 0.73 -19.40
C LEU A 283 -4.40 1.73 -18.29
N SER A 284 -3.24 1.51 -17.66
CA SER A 284 -2.83 2.23 -16.47
C SER A 284 -2.35 3.65 -16.76
N ASP A 285 -2.70 4.59 -15.87
CA ASP A 285 -2.14 5.95 -15.80
C ASP A 285 -0.79 5.99 -15.03
N SER A 286 -0.32 4.81 -14.57
CA SER A 286 0.95 4.66 -13.86
C SER A 286 2.11 4.45 -14.84
N PRO A 287 3.31 4.97 -14.53
CA PRO A 287 4.50 4.77 -15.34
C PRO A 287 4.90 3.30 -15.45
N TYR A 288 5.33 2.93 -16.64
CA TYR A 288 6.03 1.68 -16.90
C TYR A 288 7.53 1.88 -16.75
N VAL A 289 8.19 1.01 -16.00
CA VAL A 289 9.64 1.05 -15.76
C VAL A 289 10.29 -0.30 -16.03
N LEU A 290 11.57 -0.25 -16.39
CA LEU A 290 12.41 -1.45 -16.46
C LEU A 290 12.72 -1.96 -15.05
N VAL A 291 13.17 -3.20 -14.94
CA VAL A 291 13.54 -3.83 -13.66
C VAL A 291 14.65 -3.07 -12.91
N ASP A 292 15.48 -2.30 -13.63
CA ASP A 292 16.51 -1.44 -13.04
C ASP A 292 16.00 -0.06 -12.59
N GLY A 293 14.69 0.20 -12.72
CA GLY A 293 14.04 1.47 -12.38
C GLY A 293 14.06 2.52 -13.48
N THR A 294 14.65 2.23 -14.64
CA THR A 294 14.66 3.16 -15.78
C THR A 294 13.26 3.31 -16.36
N THR A 295 12.78 4.55 -16.54
CA THR A 295 11.45 4.80 -17.13
C THR A 295 11.38 4.32 -18.58
N LEU A 296 10.41 3.46 -18.87
CA LEU A 296 10.08 2.98 -20.21
C LEU A 296 9.07 3.91 -20.88
N ALA A 297 7.96 4.18 -20.18
CA ALA A 297 6.88 5.06 -20.60
C ALA A 297 6.17 5.69 -19.38
N SER A 298 5.59 6.87 -19.50
CA SER A 298 4.93 7.56 -18.38
C SER A 298 3.56 7.00 -18.01
N ASP A 299 2.90 6.34 -18.95
CA ASP A 299 1.57 5.71 -18.81
C ASP A 299 1.27 4.82 -20.03
N TRP A 300 0.07 4.25 -20.11
CA TRP A 300 -0.38 3.45 -21.25
C TRP A 300 -0.39 4.22 -22.58
N PHE A 301 -0.77 5.51 -22.58
CA PHE A 301 -0.83 6.30 -23.80
C PHE A 301 0.58 6.58 -24.35
N ASP A 302 1.54 6.90 -23.48
CA ASP A 302 2.96 7.04 -23.86
C ASP A 302 3.53 5.71 -24.35
N LEU A 303 3.18 4.57 -23.71
CA LEU A 303 3.61 3.24 -24.15
C LEU A 303 3.15 2.91 -25.59
N THR A 304 2.02 3.47 -26.03
CA THR A 304 1.36 3.14 -27.31
C THR A 304 1.34 4.27 -28.34
N ASP A 305 2.04 5.39 -28.09
CA ASP A 305 2.06 6.53 -29.02
C ASP A 305 3.07 6.37 -30.19
N GLY A 306 3.95 5.37 -30.09
CA GLY A 306 4.98 5.05 -31.07
C GLY A 306 6.40 5.50 -30.72
N VAL A 307 6.60 6.05 -29.53
CA VAL A 307 7.91 6.42 -29.00
C VAL A 307 8.02 5.96 -27.55
N LEU A 308 9.10 5.26 -27.21
CA LEU A 308 9.45 4.95 -25.83
C LEU A 308 10.48 5.96 -25.32
N THR A 309 10.45 6.21 -24.00
CA THR A 309 11.47 7.02 -23.34
C THR A 309 12.83 6.31 -23.34
N ASN A 310 12.85 4.99 -23.10
CA ASN A 310 14.03 4.14 -23.17
C ASN A 310 13.68 2.80 -23.86
N ALA A 311 14.67 2.04 -24.32
CA ALA A 311 14.42 0.75 -24.97
C ALA A 311 14.06 -0.34 -23.94
N LEU A 312 13.21 -1.29 -24.33
CA LEU A 312 12.83 -2.45 -23.49
C LEU A 312 13.91 -3.55 -23.52
N ASN A 313 15.13 -3.21 -23.08
CA ASN A 313 16.32 -4.04 -23.25
C ASN A 313 16.89 -4.63 -21.95
N VAL A 314 16.14 -4.57 -20.85
CA VAL A 314 16.51 -5.14 -19.55
C VAL A 314 15.71 -6.41 -19.30
N ASP A 315 16.39 -7.44 -18.82
CA ASP A 315 15.79 -8.73 -18.50
C ASP A 315 15.15 -8.78 -17.11
N GLU A 316 14.48 -9.90 -16.80
CA GLU A 316 13.79 -10.08 -15.52
C GLU A 316 14.71 -9.96 -14.29
N TYR A 317 16.03 -10.10 -14.46
CA TYR A 317 17.02 -10.00 -13.39
C TYR A 317 17.66 -8.61 -13.29
N GLY A 318 17.22 -7.65 -14.10
CA GLY A 318 17.78 -6.30 -14.14
C GLY A 318 19.08 -6.19 -14.92
N ALA A 319 19.44 -7.19 -15.73
CA ALA A 319 20.61 -7.16 -16.60
C ALA A 319 20.25 -6.73 -18.02
N LEU A 320 21.19 -6.10 -18.73
CA LEU A 320 21.01 -5.83 -20.17
C LEU A 320 20.87 -7.16 -20.92
N SER A 321 19.76 -7.32 -21.63
CA SER A 321 19.43 -8.52 -22.37
C SER A 321 20.31 -8.68 -23.60
N SER A 322 20.71 -9.92 -23.90
CA SER A 322 21.34 -10.25 -25.18
C SER A 322 20.34 -10.47 -26.32
N ALA A 323 19.04 -10.38 -26.03
CA ALA A 323 18.00 -10.54 -27.03
C ALA A 323 18.02 -9.38 -28.03
N THR A 324 17.96 -9.68 -29.32
CA THR A 324 17.82 -8.64 -30.36
C THR A 324 16.37 -8.41 -30.75
N THR A 325 15.51 -9.41 -30.54
CA THR A 325 14.11 -9.37 -30.97
C THR A 325 13.20 -10.13 -30.01
N ALA A 326 11.97 -9.67 -29.86
CA ALA A 326 10.92 -10.36 -29.14
C ALA A 326 9.70 -10.66 -30.03
N TRP A 327 8.97 -11.73 -29.73
CA TRP A 327 7.67 -11.99 -30.34
C TRP A 327 6.64 -10.98 -29.85
N THR A 328 5.87 -10.42 -30.77
CA THR A 328 4.80 -9.46 -30.44
C THR A 328 3.53 -9.79 -31.20
N GLY A 329 3.53 -9.69 -32.53
CA GLY A 329 2.28 -9.71 -33.31
C GLY A 329 1.31 -8.60 -32.89
N VAL A 330 1.85 -7.45 -32.45
CA VAL A 330 1.10 -6.31 -31.90
C VAL A 330 1.49 -5.06 -32.69
N ASN A 331 0.50 -4.22 -33.00
CA ASN A 331 0.70 -2.91 -33.62
C ASN A 331 1.16 -1.87 -32.59
N THR A 332 1.58 -0.69 -33.05
CA THR A 332 2.00 0.41 -32.18
C THR A 332 0.97 0.80 -31.12
N ASP A 333 -0.31 0.77 -31.48
CA ASP A 333 -1.43 1.14 -30.61
C ASP A 333 -1.85 0.03 -29.62
N GLY A 334 -1.08 -1.05 -29.52
CA GLY A 334 -1.37 -2.20 -28.67
C GLY A 334 -2.43 -3.16 -29.23
N THR A 335 -3.00 -2.90 -30.41
CA THR A 335 -3.94 -3.83 -31.07
C THR A 335 -3.21 -5.00 -31.71
N THR A 336 -3.90 -6.12 -31.94
CA THR A 336 -3.28 -7.27 -32.61
C THR A 336 -2.97 -6.98 -34.09
N ASN A 337 -1.81 -7.44 -34.56
CA ASN A 337 -1.43 -7.46 -35.97
C ASN A 337 -1.97 -8.71 -36.66
N SER A 338 -1.92 -8.79 -38.00
CA SER A 338 -2.26 -10.00 -38.78
C SER A 338 -1.15 -11.05 -38.85
N ASP A 339 0.10 -10.65 -38.60
CA ASP A 339 1.26 -11.53 -38.58
C ASP A 339 1.48 -12.05 -37.15
N HIS A 340 0.93 -13.22 -36.84
CA HIS A 340 0.87 -13.76 -35.46
C HIS A 340 1.04 -15.30 -35.41
N CYS A 341 1.69 -15.91 -36.41
CA CYS A 341 1.90 -17.37 -36.45
C CYS A 341 0.62 -18.21 -36.25
N GLY A 342 -0.53 -17.74 -36.79
CA GLY A 342 -1.83 -18.39 -36.59
C GLY A 342 -2.23 -18.54 -35.12
N GLY A 343 -2.30 -17.44 -34.36
CA GLY A 343 -2.53 -17.44 -32.92
C GLY A 343 -1.42 -18.11 -32.10
N TRP A 344 -0.17 -18.03 -32.58
CA TRP A 344 1.01 -18.68 -31.96
C TRP A 344 0.95 -20.21 -31.93
N GLY A 345 0.14 -20.83 -32.79
CA GLY A 345 -0.01 -22.29 -32.91
C GLY A 345 0.55 -22.88 -34.20
N ASN A 346 0.89 -22.07 -35.21
CA ASN A 346 1.35 -22.54 -36.51
C ASN A 346 2.85 -22.23 -36.73
N PRO A 347 3.72 -23.26 -36.79
CA PRO A 347 5.16 -23.07 -36.99
C PRO A 347 5.52 -22.67 -38.42
N ILE A 348 4.55 -22.70 -39.34
CA ILE A 348 4.70 -22.28 -40.73
C ILE A 348 4.10 -20.89 -40.89
N GLY A 349 4.94 -19.91 -41.23
CA GLY A 349 4.52 -18.55 -41.52
C GLY A 349 5.46 -17.51 -40.93
N ILE A 350 4.89 -16.33 -40.68
CA ILE A 350 5.59 -15.20 -40.07
C ILE A 350 4.76 -14.61 -38.92
N ALA A 351 5.44 -13.94 -38.00
CA ALA A 351 4.82 -13.05 -37.03
C ALA A 351 5.59 -11.74 -36.88
N GLY A 352 4.88 -10.70 -36.47
CA GLY A 352 5.45 -9.43 -36.04
C GLY A 352 6.40 -9.65 -34.86
N THR A 353 7.52 -8.93 -34.90
CA THR A 353 8.53 -8.92 -33.84
C THR A 353 8.96 -7.50 -33.53
N GLY A 354 9.22 -7.28 -32.25
CA GLY A 354 9.83 -6.07 -31.74
C GLY A 354 11.35 -6.11 -31.80
N ASP A 355 11.98 -4.97 -32.06
CA ASP A 355 13.42 -4.76 -31.81
C ASP A 355 13.63 -4.31 -30.37
N VAL A 356 14.33 -5.13 -29.60
CA VAL A 356 14.58 -4.95 -28.16
C VAL A 356 15.36 -3.66 -27.87
N HIS A 357 16.12 -3.14 -28.84
CA HIS A 357 16.95 -1.96 -28.69
C HIS A 357 16.31 -0.68 -29.25
N SER A 358 15.13 -0.78 -29.87
CA SER A 358 14.47 0.38 -30.44
C SER A 358 13.66 1.15 -29.40
N THR A 359 13.62 2.46 -29.58
CA THR A 359 12.68 3.37 -28.88
C THR A 359 11.63 3.94 -29.82
N SER A 360 11.66 3.62 -31.12
CA SER A 360 10.56 3.92 -32.06
C SER A 360 9.52 2.81 -32.01
N SER A 361 8.42 2.96 -32.76
CA SER A 361 7.40 1.92 -32.98
C SER A 361 7.95 0.54 -33.36
N ASP A 362 9.20 0.47 -33.85
CA ASP A 362 9.89 -0.78 -34.15
C ASP A 362 10.10 -1.66 -32.90
N TRP A 363 10.02 -1.08 -31.69
CA TRP A 363 10.10 -1.80 -30.42
C TRP A 363 9.00 -2.87 -30.31
N THR A 364 7.81 -2.60 -30.85
CA THR A 364 6.67 -3.53 -30.88
C THR A 364 6.52 -4.19 -32.26
N PHE A 365 6.71 -3.45 -33.35
CA PHE A 365 6.63 -4.00 -34.71
C PHE A 365 7.71 -3.42 -35.62
N GLY A 366 8.93 -3.95 -35.52
CA GLY A 366 10.06 -3.51 -36.33
C GLY A 366 10.37 -4.40 -37.53
N MET A 367 10.08 -5.69 -37.40
CA MET A 367 10.30 -6.67 -38.47
C MET A 367 9.35 -7.86 -38.33
N VAL A 368 9.31 -8.71 -39.35
CA VAL A 368 8.63 -10.01 -39.31
C VAL A 368 9.64 -11.14 -39.14
N GLY A 369 9.33 -12.08 -38.25
CA GLY A 369 10.14 -13.26 -37.96
C GLY A 369 9.47 -14.55 -38.42
N ASN A 370 10.26 -15.56 -38.81
CA ASN A 370 9.75 -16.89 -39.13
C ASN A 370 9.28 -17.61 -37.84
N CYS A 371 8.08 -18.18 -37.88
CA CYS A 371 7.44 -18.85 -36.75
C CYS A 371 8.20 -20.07 -36.21
N GLY A 372 9.12 -20.66 -36.99
CA GLY A 372 9.99 -21.75 -36.56
C GLY A 372 11.18 -21.31 -35.68
N SER A 373 11.44 -20.02 -35.55
CA SER A 373 12.53 -19.49 -34.71
C SER A 373 12.10 -19.34 -33.24
N ALA A 374 13.06 -19.44 -32.33
CA ALA A 374 12.87 -19.00 -30.95
C ALA A 374 13.18 -17.50 -30.81
N ARG A 375 12.41 -16.76 -30.00
CA ARG A 375 12.66 -15.35 -29.65
C ARG A 375 12.23 -15.05 -28.23
N SER A 376 12.70 -13.95 -27.66
CA SER A 376 12.27 -13.52 -26.32
C SER A 376 10.81 -13.05 -26.34
N LEU A 377 10.25 -12.84 -25.15
CA LEU A 377 8.95 -12.23 -24.93
C LEU A 377 9.14 -10.93 -24.17
N TYR A 378 8.26 -9.96 -24.41
CA TYR A 378 8.10 -8.82 -23.50
C TYR A 378 7.02 -9.12 -22.49
N CYS A 379 7.30 -8.81 -21.23
CA CYS A 379 6.45 -9.09 -20.09
C CYS A 379 6.18 -7.80 -19.34
N PHE A 380 4.92 -7.54 -19.03
CA PHE A 380 4.47 -6.30 -18.37
C PHE A 380 3.61 -6.63 -17.16
N GLU A 381 3.91 -6.00 -16.04
CA GLU A 381 3.07 -6.00 -14.84
C GLU A 381 1.71 -5.35 -15.12
N GLN A 382 0.66 -5.79 -14.40
CA GLN A 382 -0.74 -5.42 -14.62
C GLN A 382 -1.46 -4.93 -13.37
#